data_AF-A0A6V8PVR4-F1
#
_entry.id   AF-A0A6V8PVR4-F1
#
_cell.length_a   1.000
_cell.length_b   1.000
_cell.length_c   1.000
_cell.angle_alpha   90.00
_cell.angle_beta   90.00
_cell.angle_gamma   90.00
#
_symmetry.space_group_name_H-M   'P 1'
#
loop_
_entity.id
_entity.type
_entity.pdbx_description
1 polymer ?
#
loop_
_entity_poly.entity_id
_entity_poly.type
_entity_poly.pdbx_seq_one_letter_code
_entity_poly.pdbx_strand_id
1 'polypeptide(L)' 'MEDKLIIKEIEFKSRLWVGTGKYKDFEETKKAIEASGADVVTVAIRRVNIIDRKSENLFDYIDPK' A
#
# COMPACT_ATOMS: atom_id res chain seq x y z
N MET A 1 20.08 18.13 -3.74
CA MET A 1 19.43 17.84 -2.44
C MET A 1 18.26 16.93 -2.73
N GLU A 2 18.19 15.75 -2.11
CA GLU A 2 16.98 14.92 -2.18
C GLU A 2 15.92 15.53 -1.25
N ASP A 3 14.74 15.83 -1.79
CA ASP A 3 13.62 16.45 -1.04
C ASP A 3 12.78 15.39 -0.33
N LYS A 4 13.39 14.68 0.63
CA LYS A 4 12.73 13.60 1.37
C LYS A 4 11.64 14.12 2.30
N LEU A 5 10.54 13.39 2.38
CA LEU A 5 9.51 13.60 3.41
C LEU A 5 9.87 12.80 4.65
N ILE A 6 9.94 13.44 5.82
CA ILE A 6 10.23 12.77 7.09
C ILE A 6 9.00 12.92 8.00
N ILE A 7 8.44 11.79 8.45
CA ILE A 7 7.37 11.78 9.44
C ILE A 7 7.85 10.93 10.62
N LYS A 8 8.04 11.58 11.78
CA LYS A 8 8.78 11.01 12.92
C LYS A 8 10.19 10.58 12.50
N GLU A 9 10.52 9.30 12.64
CA GLU A 9 11.82 8.72 12.33
C GLU A 9 11.82 7.96 10.99
N ILE A 10 10.72 8.05 10.22
CA ILE A 10 10.58 7.35 8.94
C ILE A 10 10.79 8.34 7.80
N GLU A 11 11.72 8.00 6.91
CA GLU A 11 12.00 8.75 5.68
C GLU A 11 11.26 8.15 4.48
N PHE A 12 10.64 9.01 3.68
CA PHE A 12 9.98 8.68 2.43
C PHE A 12 10.60 9.48 1.29
N LYS A 13 10.85 8.82 0.17
CA LYS A 13 11.29 9.45 -1.08
C LYS A 13 10.09 10.03 -1.84
N SER A 14 8.98 9.31 -1.83
CA SER A 14 7.74 9.69 -2.50
C SER A 14 6.83 10.49 -1.59
N ARG A 15 6.28 11.59 -2.11
CA ARG A 15 5.24 12.40 -1.45
C ARG A 15 3.82 11.94 -1.81
N LEU A 16 3.70 10.89 -2.64
CA LEU A 16 2.43 10.32 -3.05
C LEU A 16 2.10 9.11 -2.16
N TRP A 17 0.94 9.17 -1.53
CA TRP A 17 0.38 8.06 -0.75
C TRP A 17 -0.83 7.50 -1.50
N VAL A 18 -0.93 6.17 -1.56
CA VAL A 18 -1.96 5.49 -2.36
C VAL A 18 -2.93 4.71 -1.47
N GLY A 19 -4.21 4.72 -1.82
CA GLY A 19 -5.22 3.87 -1.18
C GLY A 19 -5.62 2.70 -2.07
N THR A 20 -6.00 1.58 -1.48
CA THR A 20 -6.30 0.31 -2.18
C THR A 20 -7.78 0.01 -2.38
N GLY A 21 -8.69 0.88 -1.91
CA GLY A 21 -10.11 0.54 -1.76
C GLY A 21 -11.00 0.61 -3.00
N LYS A 22 -10.49 0.99 -4.17
CA LYS A 22 -11.29 1.27 -5.38
C LYS A 22 -10.78 0.63 -6.67
N TYR A 23 -9.70 -0.13 -6.63
CA TYR A 23 -9.24 -0.88 -7.79
C TYR A 23 -10.18 -2.04 -8.08
N LYS A 24 -10.22 -2.47 -9.34
CA LYS A 24 -11.06 -3.58 -9.81
C LYS A 24 -10.69 -4.90 -9.13
N ASP A 25 -9.39 -5.14 -8.97
CA ASP A 25 -8.84 -6.35 -8.37
C ASP A 25 -7.44 -6.10 -7.76
N PHE A 26 -6.87 -7.12 -7.11
CA PHE A 26 -5.57 -7.01 -6.46
C PHE A 26 -4.40 -6.92 -7.45
N GLU A 27 -4.55 -7.48 -8.65
CA GLU A 27 -3.51 -7.40 -9.68
C GLU A 27 -3.38 -5.97 -10.21
N GLU A 28 -4.51 -5.30 -10.47
CA GLU A 28 -4.56 -3.88 -10.81
C GLU A 28 -4.02 -3.01 -9.68
N THR A 29 -4.37 -3.33 -8.43
CA THR A 29 -3.84 -2.64 -7.25
C THR A 29 -2.31 -2.69 -7.21
N LYS A 30 -1.72 -3.87 -7.42
CA LYS A 30 -0.26 -4.06 -7.44
C LYS A 30 0.38 -3.23 -8.55
N LYS A 31 -0.13 -3.34 -9.79
CA LYS A 31 0.38 -2.58 -10.94
C LYS A 31 0.29 -1.07 -10.71
N ALA A 32 -0.81 -0.60 -10.11
CA ALA A 32 -1.00 0.81 -9.81
C ALA A 32 -0.01 1.31 -8.75
N ILE A 33 0.25 0.52 -7.70
CA ILE A 33 1.25 0.85 -6.67
C ILE A 33 2.65 0.92 -7.30
N GLU A 34 3.05 -0.10 -8.06
CA GLU A 34 4.36 -0.14 -8.74
C GLU A 34 4.55 1.05 -9.68
N ALA A 35 3.55 1.35 -10.50
CA ALA A 35 3.60 2.49 -11.42
C ALA A 35 3.60 3.85 -10.71
N SER A 36 2.96 3.94 -9.53
CA SER A 36 2.88 5.19 -8.76
C SER A 36 4.18 5.56 -8.06
N GLY A 37 5.07 4.59 -7.81
CA GLY A 37 6.27 4.80 -6.99
C GLY A 37 5.95 5.33 -5.58
N ALA A 38 4.79 4.99 -5.05
CA ALA A 38 4.37 5.38 -3.71
C ALA A 38 5.12 4.55 -2.66
N ASP A 39 5.70 5.23 -1.67
CA ASP A 39 6.34 4.56 -0.53
C ASP A 39 5.32 4.14 0.54
N VAL A 40 4.10 4.69 0.50
CA VAL A 40 3.06 4.44 1.49
C VAL A 40 1.76 4.03 0.81
N VAL A 41 1.23 2.90 1.26
CA VAL A 41 -0.06 2.36 0.83
C VAL A 41 -0.99 2.19 2.03
N THR A 42 -2.25 2.63 1.87
CA THR A 42 -3.26 2.59 2.93
C THR A 42 -4.33 1.54 2.64
N VAL A 43 -4.82 0.91 3.72
CA VAL A 43 -5.79 -0.19 3.66
C VAL A 43 -6.90 0.05 4.69
N ALA A 44 -8.13 -0.32 4.35
CA ALA A 44 -9.27 -0.20 5.25
C ALA A 44 -9.42 -1.49 6.09
N ILE A 45 -9.03 -1.42 7.37
CA ILE A 45 -9.02 -2.59 8.29
C ILE A 45 -10.38 -3.30 8.38
N ARG A 46 -11.50 -2.58 8.24
CA ARG A 46 -12.85 -3.19 8.32
C ARG A 46 -13.16 -4.16 7.16
N ARG A 47 -12.41 -4.12 6.05
CA ARG A 47 -12.59 -4.98 4.87
C ARG A 47 -11.54 -6.09 4.76
N VAL A 48 -10.57 -6.14 5.66
CA VAL A 48 -9.53 -7.17 5.68
C VAL A 48 -9.86 -8.12 6.83
N ASN A 49 -10.23 -9.36 6.53
CA ASN A 49 -10.41 -10.40 7.55
C ASN A 49 -9.03 -10.83 8.06
N ILE A 50 -8.43 -10.03 8.95
CA ILE A 50 -7.11 -10.28 9.55
C ILE A 50 -7.10 -11.62 10.35
N ILE A 51 -8.28 -12.18 10.64
CA ILE A 51 -8.48 -13.38 11.46
C ILE A 51 -8.57 -14.66 10.61
N ASP A 52 -8.99 -14.59 9.35
CA ASP A 52 -9.29 -15.78 8.54
C ASP A 52 -8.35 -15.89 7.32
N ARG A 53 -7.34 -16.76 7.43
CA ARG A 53 -6.27 -16.95 6.43
C ARG A 53 -6.72 -17.70 5.16
N LYS A 54 -8.02 -17.98 4.98
CA LYS A 54 -8.55 -18.78 3.87
C LYS A 54 -9.04 -17.97 2.66
N SER A 55 -9.22 -16.66 2.79
CA SER A 55 -9.59 -15.75 1.70
C SER A 55 -8.38 -14.93 1.23
N GLU A 56 -8.30 -14.60 -0.07
CA GLU A 56 -7.24 -13.75 -0.64
C GLU A 56 -6.99 -12.51 0.23
N ASN A 57 -5.77 -12.37 0.74
CA ASN A 57 -5.40 -11.27 1.60
C ASN A 57 -4.64 -10.22 0.80
N LEU A 58 -4.96 -8.95 1.01
CA LEU A 58 -4.25 -7.84 0.38
C LEU A 58 -2.74 -7.85 0.68
N PHE A 59 -2.35 -8.44 1.81
CA PHE A 59 -0.95 -8.67 2.21
C PHE A 59 -0.21 -9.69 1.33
N ASP A 60 -0.92 -10.52 0.55
CA ASP A 60 -0.29 -11.41 -0.43
C ASP A 60 0.20 -10.64 -1.67
N TYR A 61 -0.32 -9.44 -1.89
CA TYR A 61 -0.06 -8.59 -3.07
C TYR A 61 0.74 -7.34 -2.77
N ILE A 62 0.90 -7.00 -1.49
CA ILE A 62 1.64 -5.85 -0.99
C ILE A 62 2.60 -6.39 0.06
N ASP A 63 3.91 -6.23 -0.15
CA ASP A 63 4.94 -6.61 0.80
C ASP A 63 5.26 -5.40 1.71
N PRO A 64 4.67 -5.30 2.92
CA PRO A 64 5.06 -4.29 3.89
C PRO A 64 6.44 -4.65 4.46
N LYS A 65 7.47 -3.89 4.06
CA LYS A 65 8.76 -3.90 4.75
C LYS A 65 8.71 -3.20 6.10
#